data_AF-A0A1J3FZU0-F1
#
_entry.id   AF-A0A1J3FZU0-F1
#
_cell.length_a   1.000
_cell.length_b   1.000
_cell.length_c   1.000
_cell.angle_alpha   90.00
_cell.angle_beta   90.00
_cell.angle_gamma   90.00
#
_symmetry.space_group_name_H-M   'P 1'
#
loop_
_entity.id
_entity.type
_entity.pdbx_description
1 polymer ?
#
loop_
_entity_poly.entity_id
_entity_poly.type
_entity_poly.pdbx_seq_one_letter_code
_entity_poly.pdbx_strand_id
1 'polypeptide(L)'
;NEREGFPITAIREIKILKKLHHENVIQLKEIVTSPGRDRDDQGNPDNNKYKGGIYMVFEYMDHDLTGLADRPGLRFTVPQIKCYMKQLLTGLHYCHVNQVLHRDIKGSNLLIDNEGNL
;
A
#
# COMPACT_ATOMS: atom_id res chain seq x y z
N ASN A 1 -2.58 16.37 14.30
CA ASN A 1 -3.16 15.50 15.35
C ASN A 1 -2.45 14.15 15.42
N GLU A 2 -1.13 14.15 15.62
CA GLU A 2 -0.28 12.95 15.74
C GLU A 2 0.14 12.67 17.19
N ARG A 3 -0.43 13.41 18.16
CA ARG A 3 0.12 13.48 19.52
C ARG A 3 -0.38 12.40 20.49
N GLU A 4 -1.36 11.57 20.13
CA GLU A 4 -1.84 10.50 21.01
C GLU A 4 -2.26 9.27 20.20
N GLY A 5 -1.34 8.32 20.03
CA GLY A 5 -1.65 6.96 19.58
C GLY A 5 -1.38 6.65 18.11
N PHE A 6 -1.63 5.39 17.76
CA PHE A 6 -1.42 4.83 16.41
C PHE A 6 -2.30 5.60 15.39
N PRO A 7 -1.76 6.01 14.21
CA PRO A 7 -2.53 6.75 13.22
C PRO A 7 -3.82 6.02 12.79
N ILE A 8 -4.98 6.66 12.99
CA ILE A 8 -6.29 6.04 12.70
C ILE A 8 -6.43 5.62 11.22
N THR A 9 -5.75 6.33 10.32
CA THR A 9 -5.65 6.00 8.89
C THR A 9 -4.98 4.65 8.67
N ALA A 10 -3.83 4.42 9.32
CA ALA A 10 -3.10 3.16 9.22
C ALA A 10 -3.90 2.00 9.86
N ILE A 11 -4.65 2.21 10.96
CA ILE A 11 -5.52 1.16 11.52
C ILE A 11 -6.59 0.76 10.50
N ARG A 12 -7.17 1.76 9.84
CA ARG A 12 -8.20 1.52 8.82
C ARG A 12 -7.62 0.75 7.64
N GLU A 13 -6.46 1.15 7.14
CA GLU A 13 -5.77 0.47 6.03
C GLU A 13 -5.46 -0.99 6.38
N ILE A 14 -4.85 -1.24 7.54
CA ILE A 14 -4.56 -2.60 8.02
C ILE A 14 -5.84 -3.44 8.10
N LYS A 15 -6.93 -2.89 8.66
CA LYS A 15 -8.21 -3.61 8.79
C LYS A 15 -8.83 -3.96 7.43
N ILE A 16 -8.65 -3.10 6.44
CA ILE A 16 -9.14 -3.34 5.08
C ILE A 16 -8.25 -4.39 4.40
N LEU A 17 -6.94 -4.17 4.36
CA LEU A 17 -5.98 -5.05 3.69
C LEU A 17 -5.99 -6.47 4.25
N LYS A 18 -6.18 -6.66 5.56
CA LYS A 18 -6.32 -7.99 6.17
C LYS A 18 -7.56 -8.78 5.71
N LYS A 19 -8.53 -8.12 5.06
CA LYS A 19 -9.75 -8.77 4.56
C LYS A 19 -9.73 -9.01 3.05
N LEU A 20 -8.73 -8.47 2.35
CA LEU A 20 -8.66 -8.53 0.89
C LEU A 20 -7.58 -9.52 0.48
N HIS A 21 -7.96 -10.51 -0.32
CA HIS A 21 -7.08 -11.51 -0.90
C HIS A 21 -7.47 -11.72 -2.36
N HIS A 22 -6.76 -11.06 -3.26
CA HIS A 22 -7.03 -11.06 -4.70
C HIS A 22 -5.74 -10.74 -5.46
N GLU A 23 -5.54 -11.36 -6.63
CA GLU A 23 -4.32 -11.20 -7.43
C GLU A 23 -4.03 -9.74 -7.83
N ASN A 24 -5.07 -8.95 -8.15
CA ASN A 24 -4.97 -7.53 -8.49
C ASN A 24 -5.24 -6.57 -7.30
N VAL A 25 -4.93 -7.00 -6.07
CA VAL A 25 -4.98 -6.17 -4.86
C VAL A 25 -3.78 -6.49 -3.99
N ILE A 26 -2.92 -5.49 -3.73
CA ILE A 26 -1.69 -5.66 -2.97
C ILE A 26 -1.93 -6.35 -1.62
N GLN A 27 -1.15 -7.40 -1.33
CA GLN A 27 -1.34 -8.19 -0.11
C GLN A 27 -0.46 -7.65 1.03
N LEU A 28 -1.09 -7.30 2.15
CA LEU A 28 -0.39 -7.10 3.42
C LEU A 28 0.10 -8.44 3.95
N LYS A 29 1.41 -8.70 3.87
CA LYS A 29 2.03 -9.95 4.30
C LYS A 29 2.21 -10.02 5.81
N GLU A 30 2.74 -8.95 6.39
CA GLU A 30 2.99 -8.87 7.83
C GLU A 30 3.01 -7.42 8.33
N ILE A 31 2.96 -7.28 9.66
CA ILE A 31 3.16 -6.02 10.37
C ILE A 31 4.31 -6.23 11.34
N VAL A 32 5.37 -5.45 11.18
CA VAL A 32 6.56 -5.48 12.02
C VAL A 32 6.60 -4.22 12.88
N THR A 33 7.01 -4.34 14.14
CA THR A 33 7.14 -3.21 15.06
C THR A 33 8.57 -3.12 15.58
N SER A 34 9.16 -1.93 15.59
CA SER A 34 10.38 -1.69 16.36
C SER A 34 10.02 -1.35 17.81
N PRO A 35 10.91 -1.62 18.78
CA PRO A 35 10.71 -1.16 20.16
C PRO A 35 10.77 0.38 20.24
N GLY A 36 10.02 0.97 21.18
CA GLY A 36 10.22 2.37 21.57
C GLY A 36 11.61 2.60 22.16
N ARG A 37 12.12 3.84 22.08
CA ARG A 37 13.40 4.20 22.68
C ARG A 37 13.29 4.18 24.21
N ASP A 38 14.34 3.73 24.88
CA ASP A 38 14.43 3.79 26.35
C ASP A 38 14.65 5.22 26.87
N ARG A 39 15.05 6.15 26.01
CA ARG A 39 15.30 7.56 26.33
C ARG A 39 14.65 8.50 25.31
N ASP A 40 14.14 9.62 25.79
CA ASP A 40 13.65 10.71 24.95
C ASP A 40 14.80 11.48 24.29
N ASP A 41 14.48 12.44 23.41
CA ASP A 41 15.48 13.27 22.71
C ASP A 41 16.29 14.18 23.66
N GLN A 42 15.86 14.33 24.93
CA GLN A 42 16.58 15.03 25.99
C GLN A 42 17.39 14.09 26.90
N GLY A 43 17.36 12.78 26.66
CA GLY A 43 18.09 11.77 27.41
C GLY A 43 17.41 11.28 28.70
N ASN A 44 16.17 11.68 28.97
CA ASN A 44 15.39 11.20 30.11
C ASN A 44 14.79 9.82 29.82
N PRO A 45 14.56 8.96 30.84
CA PRO A 45 13.89 7.68 30.64
C PRO A 45 12.52 7.86 29.98
N ASP A 46 12.33 7.24 28.81
CA ASP A 46 11.04 7.18 28.13
C ASP A 46 10.43 5.80 28.38
N ASN A 47 9.46 5.74 29.28
CA ASN A 47 8.76 4.49 29.61
C ASN A 47 7.72 4.10 28.54
N ASN A 48 7.57 4.89 27.46
CA ASN A 48 6.63 4.57 26.40
C ASN A 48 7.24 3.61 25.37
N LYS A 49 7.31 2.32 25.74
CA LYS A 49 7.75 1.23 24.85
C LYS A 49 6.94 1.12 23.55
N TYR A 50 5.78 1.76 23.47
CA TYR A 50 4.89 1.77 22.31
C TYR A 50 5.15 2.91 21.31
N LYS A 51 6.17 3.77 21.54
CA LYS A 51 6.63 4.79 20.58
C LYS A 51 7.47 4.24 19.42
N GLY A 52 7.59 2.93 19.32
CA GLY A 52 8.30 2.30 18.22
C GLY A 52 7.66 2.52 16.86
N GLY A 53 8.44 2.34 15.80
CA GLY A 53 7.97 2.41 14.42
C GLY A 53 7.16 1.17 14.05
N ILE A 54 6.23 1.32 13.12
CA ILE A 54 5.36 0.26 12.64
C ILE A 54 5.47 0.19 11.12
N TYR A 55 5.72 -1.01 10.63
CA TYR A 55 6.05 -1.26 9.24
C TYR A 55 5.05 -2.26 8.68
N MET A 56 4.38 -1.88 7.60
CA MET A 56 3.55 -2.77 6.81
C MET A 56 4.40 -3.38 5.71
N VAL A 57 4.43 -4.70 5.64
CA VAL A 57 5.25 -5.43 4.66
C VAL A 57 4.36 -5.95 3.56
N PHE A 58 4.76 -5.67 2.32
CA PHE A 58 4.08 -6.05 1.10
C PHE A 58 5.03 -6.84 0.20
N GLU A 59 4.50 -7.42 -0.87
CA GLU A 59 5.34 -7.77 -2.01
C GLU A 59 5.96 -6.52 -2.65
N TYR A 60 7.15 -6.70 -3.22
CA TYR A 60 7.81 -5.64 -3.97
C TYR A 60 7.23 -5.59 -5.37
N MET A 61 6.86 -4.39 -5.81
CA MET A 61 6.41 -4.12 -7.17
C MET A 61 7.45 -3.20 -7.82
N ASP A 62 7.87 -3.54 -9.03
CA ASP A 62 8.99 -2.86 -9.70
C ASP A 62 8.67 -1.41 -10.06
N HIS A 63 7.41 -1.12 -10.41
CA HIS A 63 6.99 0.19 -10.92
C HIS A 63 5.59 0.58 -10.43
N ASP A 64 5.26 1.85 -10.58
CA ASP A 64 3.88 2.35 -10.58
C ASP A 64 3.53 2.93 -11.96
N LEU A 65 2.24 3.01 -12.28
CA LEU A 65 1.79 3.47 -13.59
C LEU A 65 2.16 4.92 -13.90
N THR A 66 2.23 5.80 -12.89
CA THR A 66 2.69 7.19 -13.10
C THR A 66 4.16 7.19 -13.49
N GLY A 67 5.01 6.48 -12.74
CA GLY A 67 6.44 6.34 -13.02
C GLY A 67 6.73 5.69 -14.38
N LEU A 68 5.91 4.75 -14.84
CA LEU A 68 6.03 4.20 -16.20
C LEU A 68 5.59 5.20 -17.27
N ALA A 69 4.44 5.86 -17.08
CA ALA A 69 3.88 6.79 -18.06
C ALA A 69 4.79 8.01 -18.30
N ASP A 70 5.56 8.43 -17.29
CA ASP A 70 6.47 9.56 -17.37
C ASP A 70 7.81 9.23 -18.04
N ARG A 71 8.10 7.94 -18.35
CA ARG A 71 9.35 7.55 -19.02
C ARG A 71 9.38 8.07 -20.46
N PRO A 72 10.40 8.89 -20.83
CA PRO A 72 10.51 9.39 -22.20
C PRO A 72 10.58 8.24 -23.22
N GLY A 73 9.74 8.32 -24.25
CA GLY A 73 9.69 7.32 -25.32
C GLY A 73 8.89 6.06 -24.98
N LEU A 74 8.46 5.85 -23.73
CA LEU A 74 7.56 4.75 -23.40
C LEU A 74 6.13 5.09 -23.81
N ARG A 75 5.50 4.18 -24.57
CA ARG A 75 4.08 4.23 -24.88
C ARG A 75 3.48 2.86 -24.64
N PHE A 76 2.44 2.78 -23.83
CA PHE A 76 1.71 1.53 -23.68
C PHE A 76 1.03 1.16 -25.00
N THR A 77 1.25 -0.08 -25.41
CA THR A 77 0.56 -0.66 -26.56
C THR A 77 -0.92 -0.92 -26.21
N VAL A 78 -1.79 -0.96 -27.22
CA VAL A 78 -3.21 -1.27 -27.01
C VAL A 78 -3.44 -2.59 -26.25
N PRO A 79 -2.70 -3.69 -26.53
CA PRO A 79 -2.78 -4.91 -25.72
C PRO A 79 -2.41 -4.71 -24.25
N GLN A 80 -1.35 -3.96 -23.94
CA GLN A 80 -0.96 -3.65 -22.56
C GLN A 80 -2.05 -2.86 -21.83
N ILE A 81 -2.60 -1.82 -22.48
CA ILE A 81 -3.70 -1.03 -21.92
C ILE A 81 -4.90 -1.92 -21.60
N LYS A 82 -5.29 -2.79 -22.54
CA LYS A 82 -6.39 -3.74 -22.32
C LYS A 82 -6.10 -4.70 -21.16
N CYS A 83 -4.86 -5.19 -21.05
CA CYS A 83 -4.44 -6.07 -19.97
C CYS A 83 -4.55 -5.38 -18.61
N TYR A 84 -3.94 -4.20 -18.45
CA TYR A 84 -3.94 -3.45 -17.19
C TYR A 84 -5.34 -2.98 -16.80
N MET A 85 -6.14 -2.51 -17.76
CA MET A 85 -7.53 -2.13 -17.48
C MET A 85 -8.36 -3.32 -17.02
N LYS A 86 -8.16 -4.52 -17.59
CA LYS A 86 -8.84 -5.73 -17.14
C LYS A 86 -8.45 -6.08 -15.70
N GLN A 87 -7.15 -6.08 -15.37
CA GLN A 87 -6.63 -6.37 -14.04
C GLN A 87 -7.16 -5.36 -13.00
N LEU A 88 -7.05 -4.06 -13.30
CA LEU A 88 -7.58 -2.97 -12.45
C LEU A 88 -9.07 -3.15 -12.16
N LEU A 89 -9.88 -3.37 -13.20
CA LEU A 89 -11.33 -3.51 -13.04
C LEU A 89 -11.70 -4.80 -12.30
N THR A 90 -10.90 -5.86 -12.43
CA THR A 90 -11.09 -7.11 -11.69
C THR A 90 -10.80 -6.90 -10.20
N GLY A 91 -9.68 -6.27 -9.86
CA GLY A 91 -9.34 -5.92 -8.46
C GLY A 91 -10.34 -4.94 -7.84
N LEU A 92 -10.80 -3.94 -8.59
CA LEU A 92 -11.84 -3.01 -8.13
C LEU A 92 -13.19 -3.69 -7.93
N HIS A 93 -13.58 -4.59 -8.84
CA HIS A 93 -14.81 -5.37 -8.67
C HIS A 93 -14.74 -6.19 -7.38
N TYR A 94 -13.63 -6.87 -7.13
CA TYR A 94 -13.40 -7.60 -5.88
C TYR A 94 -13.50 -6.70 -4.64
N CYS A 95 -12.86 -5.52 -4.66
CA CYS A 95 -12.97 -4.54 -3.58
C CYS A 95 -14.43 -4.15 -3.32
N HIS A 96 -15.19 -3.84 -4.37
CA HIS A 96 -16.58 -3.41 -4.26
C HIS A 96 -17.52 -4.50 -3.73
N VAL A 97 -17.34 -5.76 -4.16
CA VAL A 97 -18.08 -6.90 -3.60
C VAL A 97 -17.83 -7.04 -2.10
N ASN A 98 -16.60 -6.76 -1.65
CA ASN A 98 -16.20 -6.77 -0.25
C ASN A 98 -16.53 -5.46 0.51
N GLN A 99 -17.40 -4.60 -0.06
CA GLN A 99 -17.83 -3.33 0.54
C GLN A 99 -16.67 -2.35 0.82
N VAL A 100 -15.60 -2.42 0.02
CA VAL A 100 -14.46 -1.53 0.10
C VAL A 100 -14.46 -0.59 -1.10
N LEU A 101 -14.57 0.71 -0.83
CA LEU A 101 -14.31 1.75 -1.82
C LEU A 101 -12.87 2.24 -1.65
N HIS A 102 -12.05 2.12 -2.70
CA HIS A 102 -10.65 2.58 -2.65
C HIS A 102 -10.54 4.11 -2.43
N ARG A 103 -11.37 4.89 -3.15
CA ARG A 103 -11.49 6.37 -3.05
C ARG A 103 -10.26 7.19 -3.45
N ASP A 104 -9.09 6.58 -3.63
CA ASP A 104 -7.87 7.26 -4.10
C ASP A 104 -7.22 6.54 -5.29
N ILE A 105 -8.01 6.21 -6.32
CA ILE A 105 -7.46 5.57 -7.53
C ILE A 105 -6.72 6.63 -8.37
N LYS A 106 -5.42 6.43 -8.54
CA LYS A 106 -4.50 7.26 -9.33
C LYS A 106 -3.27 6.43 -9.74
N GLY A 107 -2.54 6.88 -10.76
CA GLY A 107 -1.44 6.10 -11.35
C GLY A 107 -0.35 5.65 -10.36
N SER A 108 -0.02 6.48 -9.37
CA SER A 108 0.98 6.13 -8.34
C SER A 108 0.52 5.08 -7.33
N ASN A 109 -0.79 4.74 -7.31
CA ASN A 109 -1.36 3.69 -6.47
C ASN A 109 -1.64 2.40 -7.27
N LEU A 110 -1.23 2.36 -8.55
CA LEU A 110 -1.40 1.23 -9.45
C LEU A 110 -0.01 0.65 -9.73
N LEU A 111 0.32 -0.41 -8.98
CA LEU A 111 1.67 -0.98 -8.90
C LEU A 111 1.81 -2.14 -9.89
N ILE A 112 2.94 -2.23 -10.59
CA ILE A 112 3.16 -3.21 -11.66
C ILE A 112 4.52 -3.88 -11.47
N ASP A 113 4.55 -5.21 -11.60
CA ASP A 113 5.79 -5.99 -11.64
C ASP A 113 6.36 -6.13 -13.07
N ASN A 114 7.58 -6.66 -13.19
CA ASN A 114 8.21 -6.88 -14.50
C ASN A 114 7.52 -7.95 -15.36
N GLU A 115 6.61 -8.75 -14.81
CA GLU A 115 5.81 -9.74 -15.54
C GLU A 115 4.52 -9.15 -16.12
N GLY A 116 4.18 -7.91 -15.75
CA GLY A 116 3.00 -7.20 -16.22
C GLY A 116 1.75 -7.47 -15.38
N ASN A 117 1.92 -7.93 -14.14
CA ASN A 117 0.84 -8.07 -13.17
C ASN A 117 0.59 -6.73 -12.46
N LEU A 118 -0.67 -6.31 -12.42
CA LEU A 118 -1.18 -5.07 -11.81
C LEU A 118 -2.04 -5.39 -10.59
#